data_AF-H1S5D7-F1
#
_entry.id   AF-H1S5D7-F1
#
_cell.length_a   1.000
_cell.length_b   1.000
_cell.length_c   1.000
_cell.angle_alpha   90.00
_cell.angle_beta   90.00
_cell.angle_gamma   90.00
#
_symmetry.space_group_name_H-M   'P 1'
#
loop_
_entity.id
_entity.type
_entity.pdbx_description
1 polymer ?
#
loop_
_entity_poly.entity_id
_entity_poly.type
_entity_poly.pdbx_seq_one_letter_code
_entity_poly.pdbx_strand_id
1 'polypeptide(L)' 'MSKGDAYRMPTEAPWSDAETWDAAVARLLGPRLTSDPACKRRRDALALAAAALRTAGEKDLACKAEHRATV' A
#
# COMPACT_ATOMS: atom_id res chain seq x y z
N MET A 1 33.85 3.20 25.37
CA MET A 1 32.63 2.76 24.64
C MET A 1 31.47 3.59 25.15
N SER A 2 30.94 4.49 24.33
CA SER A 2 29.88 5.44 24.74
C SER A 2 28.51 4.77 24.68
N LYS A 3 27.61 5.09 25.63
CA LYS A 3 26.24 4.56 25.75
C LYS A 3 25.33 4.83 24.52
N GLY A 4 25.79 5.63 23.55
CA GLY A 4 25.03 6.01 22.36
C GLY A 4 24.87 4.92 21.30
N ASP A 5 25.69 3.87 21.30
CA ASP A 5 25.62 2.81 20.28
C ASP A 5 24.53 1.75 20.56
N ALA A 6 24.00 1.69 21.78
CA ALA A 6 23.02 0.67 22.19
C ALA A 6 21.62 0.86 21.57
N TYR A 7 21.32 2.05 21.04
CA TYR A 7 20.02 2.39 20.43
C TYR A 7 20.09 2.62 18.92
N ARG A 8 21.23 2.31 18.28
CA ARG A 8 21.27 2.26 16.83
C ARG A 8 20.51 1.02 16.41
N MET A 9 19.20 1.18 16.19
CA MET A 9 18.37 0.15 15.57
C MET A 9 19.14 -0.39 14.36
N PRO A 10 19.29 -1.72 14.22
CA PRO A 10 19.89 -2.26 13.02
C PRO A 10 19.09 -1.69 11.86
N THR A 11 19.76 -0.94 11.00
CA THR A 11 19.19 -0.41 9.76
C THR A 11 18.41 -1.55 9.13
N GLU A 12 17.08 -1.41 9.10
CA GLU A 12 16.16 -2.47 8.73
C GLU A 12 16.71 -3.15 7.48
N ALA A 13 16.89 -4.47 7.55
CA ALA A 13 17.35 -5.23 6.39
C ALA A 13 16.47 -4.82 5.21
N PRO A 14 17.05 -4.52 4.03
CA PRO A 14 16.27 -4.09 2.89
C PRO A 14 15.22 -5.17 2.63
N TRP A 15 13.95 -4.79 2.79
CA TRP A 15 12.84 -5.69 2.55
C TRP A 15 12.97 -6.26 1.14
N SER A 16 12.67 -7.54 0.98
CA SER A 16 12.55 -8.11 -0.35
C SER A 16 11.49 -7.35 -1.16
N ASP A 17 11.56 -7.40 -2.48
CA ASP A 17 10.58 -6.73 -3.35
C ASP A 17 9.14 -7.15 -3.02
N ALA A 18 8.94 -8.42 -2.64
CA ALA A 18 7.66 -8.96 -2.22
C ALA A 18 7.18 -8.38 -0.88
N GLU A 19 8.05 -8.32 0.14
CA GLU A 19 7.72 -7.71 1.44
C GLU A 19 7.46 -6.20 1.31
N THR A 20 8.21 -5.54 0.42
CA THR A 20 8.00 -4.12 0.08
C THR A 20 6.65 -3.90 -0.57
N TRP A 21 6.25 -4.80 -1.48
CA TRP A 21 4.95 -4.74 -2.14
C TRP A 21 3.81 -4.97 -1.15
N ASP A 22 3.89 -6.00 -0.31
CA ASP A 22 2.86 -6.30 0.69
C ASP A 22 2.72 -5.16 1.71
N ALA A 23 3.85 -4.58 2.15
CA ALA A 23 3.84 -3.40 3.02
C ALA A 23 3.24 -2.16 2.33
N ALA A 24 3.54 -1.95 1.05
CA ALA A 24 2.95 -0.85 0.27
C ALA A 24 1.44 -1.02 0.08
N VAL A 25 0.99 -2.24 -0.24
CA VAL A 25 -0.43 -2.61 -0.35
C VAL A 25 -1.13 -2.43 0.99
N ALA A 26 -0.54 -2.91 2.09
CA ALA A 26 -1.10 -2.75 3.43
C ALA A 26 -1.21 -1.29 3.87
N ARG A 27 -0.22 -0.43 3.52
CA ARG A 27 -0.29 1.02 3.78
C ARG A 27 -1.35 1.70 2.93
N LEU A 28 -1.54 1.26 1.69
CA LEU A 28 -2.51 1.86 0.76
C LEU A 28 -3.95 1.47 1.11
N LEU A 29 -4.18 0.20 1.49
CA LEU A 29 -5.51 -0.35 1.75
C LEU A 29 -5.91 -0.32 3.23
N GLY A 30 -4.93 -0.13 4.13
CA GLY A 30 -5.12 -0.32 5.55
C GLY A 30 -5.30 -1.80 5.94
N PRO A 31 -5.53 -2.09 7.23
CA PRO A 31 -5.80 -3.45 7.68
C PRO A 31 -7.08 -3.99 7.06
N ARG A 32 -7.00 -5.20 6.47
CA ARG A 32 -8.17 -5.94 5.98
C ARG A 32 -8.74 -6.77 7.12
N LEU A 33 -9.97 -6.47 7.52
CA LEU A 33 -10.68 -7.28 8.50
C LEU A 33 -11.48 -8.36 7.78
N THR A 34 -11.57 -9.55 8.37
CA THR A 34 -12.40 -10.64 7.84
C THR A 34 -13.89 -10.27 7.77
N SER A 35 -14.33 -9.29 8.56
CA SER A 35 -15.67 -8.72 8.55
C SER A 35 -15.88 -7.63 7.49
N ASP A 36 -14.86 -7.29 6.68
CA ASP A 36 -14.97 -6.21 5.71
C ASP A 36 -16.05 -6.53 4.65
N PRO A 37 -17.05 -5.66 4.46
CA PRO A 37 -18.11 -5.91 3.51
C PRO A 37 -17.57 -5.92 2.07
N ALA A 38 -18.25 -6.62 1.17
CA ALA A 38 -17.82 -6.74 -0.23
C ALA A 38 -17.61 -5.38 -0.93
N CYS A 39 -18.40 -4.37 -0.56
CA CYS A 39 -18.25 -3.01 -1.07
C CYS A 39 -16.91 -2.37 -0.66
N LYS A 40 -16.45 -2.57 0.59
CA LYS A 40 -15.15 -2.09 1.07
C LYS A 40 -14.02 -2.79 0.34
N ARG A 41 -14.08 -4.13 0.21
CA ARG A 41 -13.07 -4.90 -0.55
C ARG A 41 -12.96 -4.45 -2.01
N ARG A 42 -14.09 -4.13 -2.64
CA ARG A 42 -14.12 -3.58 -4.02
C ARG A 42 -13.46 -2.20 -4.09
N ARG A 43 -13.76 -1.30 -3.14
CA ARG A 43 -13.16 0.04 -3.07
C ARG A 43 -11.65 -0.04 -2.90
N ASP A 44 -11.20 -0.89 -1.98
CA ASP A 44 -9.77 -1.12 -1.70
C ASP A 44 -9.06 -1.63 -2.97
N ALA A 45 -9.64 -2.61 -3.68
CA ALA A 45 -9.07 -3.10 -4.94
C ALA A 45 -8.97 -2.01 -6.03
N LEU A 46 -9.95 -1.10 -6.12
CA LEU A 46 -9.93 0.01 -7.07
C LEU A 46 -8.89 1.08 -6.69
N ALA A 47 -8.72 1.36 -5.40
CA ALA A 47 -7.67 2.25 -4.91
C ALA A 47 -6.27 1.71 -5.23
N LEU A 48 -6.06 0.40 -5.08
CA LEU A 48 -4.80 -0.26 -5.48
C LEU A 48 -4.57 -0.17 -6.99
N ALA A 49 -5.60 -0.47 -7.79
CA ALA A 49 -5.51 -0.36 -9.25
C ALA A 49 -5.16 1.08 -9.69
N ALA A 50 -5.79 2.09 -9.08
CA ALA A 50 -5.47 3.49 -9.35
C ALA A 50 -4.01 3.83 -9.05
N ALA A 51 -3.49 3.39 -7.89
CA ALA A 51 -2.10 3.62 -7.51
C ALA A 51 -1.13 2.95 -8.49
N ALA A 52 -1.37 1.69 -8.87
CA ALA A 52 -0.56 0.98 -9.85
C ALA A 52 -0.55 1.67 -11.22
N LEU A 53 -1.71 2.14 -11.68
CA LEU A 53 -1.85 2.88 -12.94
C LEU A 53 -1.13 4.23 -12.90
N ARG A 54 -1.14 4.95 -11.77
CA ARG A 54 -0.35 6.18 -11.60
C ARG A 54 1.14 5.92 -11.74
N THR A 55 1.65 4.85 -11.13
CA THR A 55 3.08 4.49 -11.21
C THR A 55 3.47 4.06 -12.62
N ALA A 56 2.54 3.42 -13.37
CA ALA A 56 2.74 3.06 -14.77
C ALA A 56 2.64 4.26 -15.75
N GLY A 57 2.23 5.45 -15.28
CA GLY A 57 2.04 6.64 -16.12
C GLY A 57 0.66 6.72 -16.82
N GLU A 58 -0.22 5.76 -16.58
CA GLU A 58 -1.56 5.64 -17.16
C GLU A 58 -2.59 6.51 -16.42
N LYS A 59 -2.39 7.84 -16.48
CA LYS A 59 -3.15 8.83 -15.69
C LYS A 59 -4.66 8.79 -15.91
N ASP A 60 -5.10 8.60 -17.15
CA ASP A 60 -6.54 8.57 -17.49
C ASP A 60 -7.24 7.32 -16.93
N LEU A 61 -6.54 6.19 -16.93
CA LEU A 61 -7.05 4.94 -16.36
C LEU A 61 -7.06 5.01 -14.83
N ALA A 62 -6.05 5.62 -14.22
CA ALA A 62 -6.01 5.85 -12.79
C ALA A 62 -7.20 6.69 -12.31
N CYS A 63 -7.49 7.81 -13.00
CA CYS A 63 -8.63 8.68 -12.68
C CYS A 63 -9.98 7.94 -12.75
N LYS A 64 -10.15 7.07 -13.76
CA LYS A 64 -11.36 6.22 -13.89
C LYS A 64 -11.48 5.21 -12.74
N ALA A 65 -10.38 4.63 -12.30
CA ALA A 65 -10.36 3.70 -11.18
C ALA A 65 -10.71 4.40 -9.85
N GLU A 66 -10.19 5.61 -9.63
CA GLU A 66 -10.51 6.44 -8.45
C GLU A 66 -11.98 6.84 -8.42
N HIS A 67 -12.52 7.33 -9.54
CA HIS A 67 -13.94 7.69 -9.64
C HIS A 67 -14.84 6.50 -9.30
N ARG A 68 -14.49 5.29 -9.77
CA ARG A 68 -15.21 4.05 -9.47
C ARG A 68 -15.08 3.58 -8.02
N ALA A 69 -14.06 4.01 -7.30
CA ALA A 69 -13.86 3.68 -5.89
C ALA A 69 -14.76 4.55 -4.98
N THR A 70 -15.08 5.77 -5.44
CA THR A 70 -15.87 6.75 -4.69
C THR A 70 -17.38 6.64 -4.89
N VAL A 71 -17.84 6.07 -6.01
CA VAL A 71 -19.27 5.81 -6.32
C VAL A 71 -19.73 4.45 -5.79
#